data_AF-A0A1Y1VP73-F1
#
_entry.id   AF-A0A1Y1VP73-F1
#
_cell.length_a   1.000
_cell.length_b   1.000
_cell.length_c   1.000
_cell.angle_alpha   90.00
_cell.angle_beta   90.00
_cell.angle_gamma   90.00
#
_symmetry.space_group_name_H-M   'P 1'
#
loop_
_entity.id
_entity.type
_entity.pdbx_description
1 polymer ?
#
loop_
_entity_poly.entity_id
_entity_poly.type
_entity_poly.pdbx_seq_one_letter_code
_entity_poly.pdbx_strand_id
1 'polypeptide(L)'
;MLDKKVPEIRITMPESSWNEMVEKAQIEYQSDRTGFGVEADMKFIYEKNEEDFKINFKLGGKSTTSFSKPGYNIKIKDGKNLHGTKNFRLRSDQRDVSMMRSKITTDILQKSGLIAVETGYTELYVNDEYMGLWVISDSIKNHWIKRKFGDNGEEIKTLYECNGDVIRFDDGSAKTKCINKNDEYSDYMEPFNTFVDQVNAAKTRQDLEEIMDVDNFIKYMAWEWLMGSFDHFLSYYGHNLCWYKQPNDKWIYIPYDHDIEMGQDEYIGFYPNRTFNHGNDIDFTNLSFKEFELDHPIIQVLINDDDTVFRELLDDIISKVFNPDTLLLHIDEVRSLIGPYVKKDRESGAGKINKIGKDTRFTYDHFLLNTEYTYIYDWITGFRSYGLKDWIRRRYNFAAAYYGINTNSTSSNEKHKLIEPRPEPIKYSYRTIVFMDEADIEEIYYLNFDNKYLPEYTPDEGYADDRIPILGVNQYNLEREESINSTINNNSTETSTTQPSLDENVCWSEALGYKCCSSGCNSIVIFTDENGSWSAENNEWCGIPASCDYSECPGLKLGYKCCKDCVVFSEDDDGLWGIENNYWCSIKPTCNL
;
A
#
# COMPACT_ATOMS: atom_id res chain seq x y z
N MET A 1 8.40 6.85 10.95
CA MET A 1 9.08 8.15 11.15
C MET A 1 9.49 8.67 9.79
N LEU A 2 9.15 9.90 9.43
CA LEU A 2 9.70 10.57 8.25
C LEU A 2 11.17 10.88 8.51
N ASP A 3 12.02 10.64 7.51
CA ASP A 3 13.44 11.00 7.58
C ASP A 3 13.59 12.51 7.76
N LYS A 4 14.54 12.93 8.61
CA LYS A 4 14.83 14.37 8.80
C LYS A 4 15.51 14.99 7.58
N LYS A 5 16.04 14.17 6.68
CA LYS A 5 16.78 14.56 5.49
C LYS A 5 16.73 13.44 4.45
N VAL A 6 16.78 13.77 3.17
CA VAL A 6 16.96 12.78 2.09
C VAL A 6 18.38 12.16 2.17
N PRO A 7 18.53 10.82 2.25
CA PRO A 7 19.82 10.11 2.20
C PRO A 7 20.54 10.24 0.84
N GLU A 8 21.85 10.02 0.83
CA GLU A 8 22.65 9.94 -0.40
C GLU A 8 23.04 8.49 -0.71
N ILE A 9 22.93 8.10 -1.98
CA ILE A 9 23.55 6.89 -2.53
C ILE A 9 24.66 7.31 -3.50
N ARG A 10 25.88 6.87 -3.22
CA ARG A 10 27.04 7.07 -4.09
C ARG A 10 27.46 5.75 -4.71
N ILE A 11 27.50 5.69 -6.03
CA ILE A 11 27.91 4.51 -6.78
C ILE A 11 29.23 4.78 -7.45
N THR A 12 30.19 3.86 -7.30
CA THR A 12 31.50 3.93 -7.94
C THR A 12 31.72 2.70 -8.81
N MET A 13 32.13 2.91 -10.06
CA MET A 13 32.42 1.85 -11.03
C MET A 13 33.48 2.31 -12.05
N PRO A 14 34.10 1.40 -12.81
CA PRO A 14 34.98 1.79 -13.91
C PRO A 14 34.28 2.73 -14.90
N GLU A 15 34.97 3.77 -15.35
CA GLU A 15 34.40 4.77 -16.28
C GLU A 15 33.89 4.13 -17.58
N SER A 16 34.58 3.11 -18.10
CA SER A 16 34.14 2.34 -19.27
C SER A 16 32.78 1.67 -19.06
N SER A 17 32.51 1.17 -17.85
CA SER A 17 31.25 0.52 -17.50
C SER A 17 30.10 1.53 -17.42
N TRP A 18 30.38 2.73 -16.89
CA TRP A 18 29.40 3.82 -16.88
C TRP A 18 29.10 4.31 -18.31
N ASN A 19 30.12 4.51 -19.13
CA ASN A 19 29.96 4.93 -20.52
C ASN A 19 29.14 3.92 -21.34
N GLU A 20 29.38 2.62 -21.15
CA GLU A 20 28.56 1.58 -21.78
C GLU A 20 27.11 1.63 -21.28
N MET A 21 26.89 1.84 -19.97
CA MET A 21 25.53 1.98 -19.44
C MET A 21 24.79 3.17 -20.07
N VAL A 22 25.46 4.32 -20.22
CA VAL A 22 24.89 5.50 -20.88
C VAL A 22 24.58 5.20 -22.35
N GLU A 23 25.47 4.52 -23.08
CA GLU A 23 25.22 4.09 -24.46
C GLU A 23 23.99 3.18 -24.55
N LYS A 24 23.90 2.19 -23.67
CA LYS A 24 22.78 1.22 -23.60
C LYS A 24 21.46 1.83 -23.14
N ALA A 25 21.49 3.03 -22.54
CA ALA A 25 20.30 3.78 -22.16
C ALA A 25 19.73 4.62 -23.32
N GLN A 26 20.44 4.77 -24.45
CA GLN A 26 19.94 5.53 -25.60
C GLN A 26 18.90 4.71 -26.37
N ILE A 27 17.64 4.77 -25.93
CA ILE A 27 16.53 4.07 -26.59
C ILE A 27 15.28 4.95 -26.72
N GLU A 28 14.53 4.75 -27.79
CA GLU A 28 13.28 5.45 -28.08
C GLU A 28 12.05 4.60 -27.70
N TYR A 29 12.16 3.27 -27.83
CA TYR A 29 11.06 2.34 -27.55
C TYR A 29 11.42 1.35 -26.44
N GLN A 30 10.45 1.03 -25.59
CA GLN A 30 10.64 0.09 -24.48
C GLN A 30 11.07 -1.33 -24.93
N SER A 31 10.79 -1.70 -26.19
CA SER A 31 11.21 -2.96 -26.80
C SER A 31 12.74 -3.06 -26.93
N ASP A 32 13.43 -1.94 -26.98
CA ASP A 32 14.86 -1.85 -27.23
C ASP A 32 15.67 -1.93 -25.94
N ARG A 33 14.99 -2.11 -24.80
CA ARG A 33 15.61 -2.21 -23.48
C ARG A 33 16.69 -3.31 -23.48
N THR A 34 17.86 -2.94 -23.01
CA THR A 34 19.04 -3.82 -23.01
C THR A 34 19.14 -4.66 -21.74
N GLY A 35 18.57 -4.16 -20.64
CA GLY A 35 18.78 -4.74 -19.31
C GLY A 35 20.26 -4.77 -18.92
N PHE A 36 21.08 -3.84 -19.42
CA PHE A 36 22.49 -3.79 -19.10
C PHE A 36 22.73 -3.51 -17.62
N GLY A 37 23.71 -4.21 -17.03
CA GLY A 37 24.08 -4.02 -15.63
C GLY A 37 25.50 -4.44 -15.35
N VAL A 38 26.06 -3.88 -14.28
CA VAL A 38 27.48 -3.96 -13.93
C VAL A 38 27.64 -4.24 -12.44
N GLU A 39 28.81 -4.75 -12.06
CA GLU A 39 29.20 -4.76 -10.66
C GLU A 39 29.73 -3.38 -10.27
N ALA A 40 29.33 -2.88 -9.10
CA ALA A 40 29.73 -1.58 -8.60
C ALA A 40 29.86 -1.58 -7.07
N ASP A 41 30.53 -0.56 -6.56
CA ASP A 41 30.53 -0.21 -5.14
C ASP A 41 29.43 0.81 -4.87
N MET A 42 28.71 0.63 -3.78
CA MET A 42 27.68 1.53 -3.30
C MET A 42 27.97 1.95 -1.87
N LYS A 43 27.92 3.25 -1.62
CA LYS A 43 27.93 3.84 -0.29
C LYS A 43 26.59 4.52 -0.03
N PHE A 44 25.91 4.09 1.03
CA PHE A 44 24.70 4.74 1.55
C PHE A 44 25.08 5.70 2.68
N ILE A 45 24.58 6.93 2.65
CA ILE A 45 24.91 7.98 3.62
C ILE A 45 23.65 8.60 4.20
N TYR A 46 23.50 8.53 5.52
CA TYR A 46 22.41 9.18 6.25
C TYR A 46 22.92 9.77 7.57
N GLU A 47 22.66 11.07 7.82
CA GLU A 47 23.09 11.79 9.03
C GLU A 47 24.56 11.59 9.45
N LYS A 48 25.48 11.50 8.46
CA LYS A 48 26.94 11.21 8.62
C LYS A 48 27.29 9.74 8.89
N ASN A 49 26.32 8.85 9.02
CA ASN A 49 26.56 7.42 9.00
C ASN A 49 26.77 6.97 7.56
N GLU A 50 27.77 6.11 7.34
CA GLU A 50 28.12 5.56 6.04
C GLU A 50 28.05 4.04 6.10
N GLU A 51 27.41 3.43 5.10
CA GLU A 51 27.32 1.97 4.94
C GLU A 51 27.78 1.56 3.53
N ASP A 52 28.78 0.67 3.45
CA ASP A 52 29.38 0.23 2.18
C ASP A 52 28.92 -1.17 1.74
N PHE A 53 28.58 -1.28 0.45
CA PHE A 53 28.04 -2.47 -0.18
C PHE A 53 28.65 -2.73 -1.56
N LYS A 54 28.87 -4.01 -1.87
CA LYS A 54 29.03 -4.48 -3.25
C LYS A 54 27.65 -4.71 -3.84
N ILE A 55 27.42 -4.20 -5.05
CA ILE A 55 26.11 -4.27 -5.70
C ILE A 55 26.20 -4.78 -7.15
N ASN A 56 25.09 -5.32 -7.65
CA ASN A 56 24.78 -5.29 -9.08
C ASN A 56 23.91 -4.05 -9.35
N PHE A 57 24.35 -3.20 -10.26
CA PHE A 57 23.69 -1.97 -10.67
C PHE A 57 23.24 -2.10 -12.12
N LYS A 58 21.93 -2.04 -12.38
CA LYS A 58 21.34 -2.37 -13.69
C LYS A 58 20.36 -1.28 -14.12
N LEU A 59 20.31 -0.97 -15.42
CA LEU A 59 19.21 -0.19 -15.99
C LEU A 59 17.86 -0.87 -15.68
N GLY A 60 16.90 -0.09 -15.20
CA GLY A 60 15.61 -0.55 -14.70
C GLY A 60 14.41 0.12 -15.37
N GLY A 61 13.24 -0.52 -15.21
CA GLY A 61 11.98 -0.08 -15.81
C GLY A 61 11.52 -0.95 -17.00
N LYS A 62 10.30 -0.65 -17.46
CA LYS A 62 9.68 -1.18 -18.69
C LYS A 62 9.49 0.00 -19.64
N SER A 63 8.33 0.66 -19.58
CA SER A 63 8.03 1.86 -20.38
C SER A 63 8.96 3.03 -20.06
N THR A 64 9.32 3.22 -18.79
CA THR A 64 10.19 4.32 -18.33
C THR A 64 11.63 4.26 -18.85
N THR A 65 12.05 3.15 -19.47
CA THR A 65 13.37 3.04 -20.09
C THR A 65 13.52 3.95 -21.32
N SER A 66 12.42 4.27 -22.00
CA SER A 66 12.43 5.21 -23.12
C SER A 66 12.29 6.67 -22.69
N PHE A 67 12.33 6.96 -21.39
CA PHE A 67 12.33 8.35 -20.90
C PHE A 67 13.76 8.86 -20.75
N SER A 68 13.88 10.18 -20.71
CA SER A 68 15.17 10.87 -20.60
C SER A 68 15.95 10.45 -19.35
N LYS A 69 15.25 10.17 -18.24
CA LYS A 69 15.79 9.74 -16.94
C LYS A 69 15.34 8.30 -16.62
N PRO A 70 16.00 7.27 -17.19
CA PRO A 70 15.64 5.87 -16.95
C PRO A 70 15.97 5.43 -15.53
N GLY A 71 15.19 4.49 -14.97
CA GLY A 71 15.39 3.96 -13.63
C GLY A 71 16.59 3.01 -13.49
N TYR A 72 16.87 2.61 -12.25
CA TYR A 72 17.89 1.61 -11.92
C TYR A 72 17.35 0.53 -10.99
N ASN A 73 17.81 -0.70 -11.17
CA ASN A 73 17.64 -1.79 -10.22
C ASN A 73 18.97 -2.03 -9.49
N ILE A 74 18.92 -2.10 -8.16
CA ILE A 74 20.08 -2.36 -7.30
C ILE A 74 19.86 -3.67 -6.55
N LYS A 75 20.85 -4.56 -6.61
CA LYS A 75 20.89 -5.79 -5.82
C LYS A 75 22.17 -5.84 -4.99
N ILE A 76 22.03 -5.84 -3.67
CA ILE A 76 23.14 -5.98 -2.72
C ILE A 76 23.68 -7.42 -2.74
N LYS A 77 25.00 -7.56 -2.73
CA LYS A 77 25.75 -8.82 -2.76
C LYS A 77 26.27 -9.23 -1.38
N ASP A 78 27.01 -10.33 -1.34
CA ASP A 78 27.79 -10.80 -0.18
C ASP A 78 26.96 -11.03 1.09
N GLY A 79 25.69 -11.41 0.92
CA GLY A 79 24.78 -11.69 2.03
C GLY A 79 24.36 -10.46 2.85
N LYS A 80 24.80 -9.25 2.48
CA LYS A 80 24.41 -8.01 3.14
C LYS A 80 23.00 -7.56 2.72
N ASN A 81 22.45 -6.64 3.50
CA ASN A 81 21.21 -5.93 3.22
C ASN A 81 21.32 -4.48 3.72
N LEU A 82 20.55 -3.57 3.15
CA LEU A 82 20.35 -2.21 3.64
C LEU A 82 19.01 -2.18 4.36
N HIS A 83 19.04 -2.11 5.70
CA HIS A 83 17.86 -2.06 6.57
C HIS A 83 16.82 -3.16 6.26
N GLY A 84 17.30 -4.39 6.03
CA GLY A 84 16.48 -5.55 5.69
C GLY A 84 16.16 -5.70 4.20
N THR A 85 16.53 -4.73 3.35
CA THR A 85 16.29 -4.77 1.90
C THR A 85 17.54 -5.19 1.13
N LYS A 86 17.39 -6.20 0.27
CA LYS A 86 18.46 -6.70 -0.62
C LYS A 86 18.30 -6.23 -2.07
N ASN A 87 17.05 -6.03 -2.52
CA ASN A 87 16.72 -5.61 -3.87
C ASN A 87 15.81 -4.39 -3.79
N PHE A 88 16.22 -3.29 -4.41
CA PHE A 88 15.42 -2.07 -4.48
C PHE A 88 15.63 -1.39 -5.83
N ARG A 89 14.73 -0.46 -6.13
CA ARG A 89 14.69 0.28 -7.39
C ARG A 89 14.90 1.75 -7.09
N LEU A 90 15.64 2.41 -7.98
CA LEU A 90 15.65 3.87 -8.07
C LEU A 90 14.76 4.24 -9.26
N ARG A 91 13.65 4.90 -8.95
CA ARG A 91 12.66 5.32 -9.93
C ARG A 91 12.74 6.82 -10.14
N SER A 92 12.68 7.23 -11.40
CA SER A 92 12.67 8.65 -11.73
C SER A 92 11.32 9.31 -11.47
N ASP A 93 10.25 8.50 -11.46
CA ASP A 93 8.84 8.90 -11.41
C ASP A 93 8.59 10.15 -12.25
N GLN A 94 9.19 10.19 -13.44
CA GLN A 94 9.31 11.41 -14.23
C GLN A 94 7.93 11.98 -14.63
N ARG A 95 6.92 11.10 -14.76
CA ARG A 95 5.52 11.44 -15.07
C ARG A 95 4.79 12.12 -13.93
N ASP A 96 5.15 11.79 -12.68
CA ASP A 96 4.52 12.35 -11.50
C ASP A 96 5.04 13.78 -11.29
N VAL A 97 4.18 14.76 -11.54
CA VAL A 97 4.50 16.18 -11.36
C VAL A 97 4.85 16.48 -9.90
N SER A 98 4.23 15.77 -8.96
CA SER A 98 4.44 15.94 -7.53
C SER A 98 5.68 15.20 -6.99
N MET A 99 6.18 14.18 -7.68
CA MET A 99 7.17 13.22 -7.17
C MET A 99 6.81 12.60 -5.80
N MET A 100 5.53 12.59 -5.44
CA MET A 100 5.04 12.22 -4.10
C MET A 100 4.03 11.07 -4.13
N ARG A 101 3.45 10.72 -5.28
CA ARG A 101 2.38 9.72 -5.35
C ARG A 101 2.81 8.37 -4.81
N SER A 102 3.96 7.86 -5.27
CA SER A 102 4.54 6.62 -4.75
C SER A 102 4.66 6.63 -3.23
N LYS A 103 5.10 7.74 -2.62
CA LYS A 103 5.29 7.86 -1.17
C LYS A 103 3.97 7.92 -0.42
N ILE A 104 3.13 8.88 -0.75
CA ILE A 104 1.87 9.12 -0.06
C ILE A 104 0.97 7.89 -0.17
N THR A 105 0.91 7.26 -1.34
CA THR A 105 0.15 6.03 -1.54
C THR A 105 0.61 4.89 -0.64
N THR A 106 1.92 4.62 -0.57
CA THR A 106 2.42 3.55 0.29
C THR A 106 2.27 3.87 1.77
N ASP A 107 2.32 5.16 2.17
CA ASP A 107 2.05 5.57 3.54
C ASP A 107 0.59 5.36 3.91
N ILE A 108 -0.34 5.62 2.99
CA ILE A 108 -1.77 5.32 3.18
C ILE A 108 -1.97 3.83 3.40
N LEU A 109 -1.40 2.98 2.56
CA LEU A 109 -1.48 1.53 2.71
C LEU A 109 -0.95 1.09 4.07
N GLN A 110 0.26 1.52 4.45
CA GLN A 110 0.89 1.14 5.71
C GLN A 110 0.15 1.65 6.94
N LYS A 111 -0.28 2.92 6.95
CA LYS A 111 -1.10 3.49 8.03
C LYS A 111 -2.47 2.83 8.12
N SER A 112 -2.99 2.30 7.02
CA SER A 112 -4.20 1.48 6.99
C SER A 112 -3.92 0.00 7.28
N GLY A 113 -2.70 -0.37 7.68
CA GLY A 113 -2.35 -1.75 8.04
C GLY A 113 -2.14 -2.70 6.85
N LEU A 114 -2.28 -2.21 5.61
CA LEU A 114 -2.05 -3.02 4.42
C LEU A 114 -0.55 -3.18 4.12
N ILE A 115 -0.19 -4.34 3.59
CA ILE A 115 1.19 -4.65 3.21
C ILE A 115 1.55 -3.95 1.89
N ALA A 116 2.36 -2.91 1.97
CA ALA A 116 2.91 -2.24 0.79
C ALA A 116 4.42 -2.40 0.66
N VAL A 117 4.92 -2.20 -0.56
CA VAL A 117 6.34 -1.88 -0.77
C VAL A 117 6.67 -0.60 0.00
N GLU A 118 7.87 -0.55 0.58
CA GLU A 118 8.37 0.67 1.22
C GLU A 118 8.95 1.60 0.16
N THR A 119 8.61 2.88 0.26
CA THR A 119 9.15 3.92 -0.61
C THR A 119 9.75 5.07 0.20
N GLY A 120 10.74 5.71 -0.38
CA GLY A 120 11.41 6.87 0.19
C GLY A 120 12.12 7.67 -0.91
N TYR A 121 13.10 8.46 -0.51
CA TYR A 121 13.85 9.31 -1.44
C TYR A 121 15.35 9.11 -1.28
N THR A 122 16.11 9.37 -2.33
CA THR A 122 17.57 9.46 -2.25
C THR A 122 18.13 10.40 -3.32
N GLU A 123 19.19 11.13 -2.99
CA GLU A 123 20.06 11.73 -4.00
C GLU A 123 21.04 10.67 -4.51
N LEU A 124 21.13 10.52 -5.83
CA LEU A 124 22.09 9.60 -6.46
C LEU A 124 23.33 10.35 -6.92
N TYR A 125 24.50 9.75 -6.71
CA TYR A 125 25.75 10.13 -7.34
C TYR A 125 26.37 8.92 -8.03
N VAL A 126 26.88 9.08 -9.25
CA VAL A 126 27.63 8.04 -9.97
C VAL A 126 28.99 8.61 -10.33
N ASN A 127 30.06 7.96 -9.87
CA ASN A 127 31.44 8.44 -10.03
C ASN A 127 31.60 9.93 -9.61
N ASP A 128 31.02 10.26 -8.46
CA ASP A 128 30.95 11.61 -7.86
C ASP A 128 30.16 12.66 -8.66
N GLU A 129 29.59 12.30 -9.81
CA GLU A 129 28.66 13.16 -10.54
C GLU A 129 27.25 13.06 -9.93
N TYR A 130 26.60 14.21 -9.73
CA TYR A 130 25.23 14.26 -9.24
C TYR A 130 24.24 13.78 -10.31
N MET A 131 23.39 12.82 -9.94
CA MET A 131 22.44 12.15 -10.83
C MET A 131 20.98 12.45 -10.49
N GLY A 132 20.72 13.44 -9.62
CA GLY A 132 19.37 13.89 -9.30
C GLY A 132 18.75 13.23 -8.08
N LEU A 133 17.51 13.62 -7.81
CA LEU A 133 16.63 13.00 -6.81
C LEU A 133 15.93 11.78 -7.41
N TRP A 134 15.80 10.72 -6.62
CA TRP A 134 15.15 9.46 -7.00
C TRP A 134 14.16 9.02 -5.93
N VAL A 135 13.05 8.43 -6.36
CA VAL A 135 12.20 7.64 -5.48
C VAL A 135 12.86 6.27 -5.33
N ILE A 136 13.20 5.89 -4.10
CA ILE A 136 13.68 4.55 -3.79
C ILE A 136 12.47 3.69 -3.40
N SER A 137 12.39 2.48 -3.94
CA SER A 137 11.30 1.54 -3.66
C SER A 137 11.83 0.13 -3.46
N ASP A 138 11.27 -0.59 -2.50
CA ASP A 138 11.45 -2.03 -2.38
C ASP A 138 11.11 -2.77 -3.68
N SER A 139 11.71 -3.95 -3.85
CA SER A 139 11.29 -4.92 -4.86
C SER A 139 10.67 -6.15 -4.20
N ILE A 140 9.41 -6.45 -4.54
CA ILE A 140 8.73 -7.69 -4.14
C ILE A 140 9.49 -8.88 -4.75
N LYS A 141 10.28 -9.55 -3.93
CA LYS A 141 11.09 -10.74 -4.24
C LYS A 141 11.16 -11.61 -2.98
N ASN A 142 11.78 -12.78 -3.06
CA ASN A 142 11.82 -13.75 -1.97
C ASN A 142 12.20 -13.14 -0.61
N HIS A 143 13.26 -12.33 -0.53
CA HIS A 143 13.66 -11.72 0.75
C HIS A 143 12.60 -10.77 1.33
N TRP A 144 11.91 -10.02 0.47
CA TRP A 144 10.82 -9.13 0.89
C TRP A 144 9.62 -9.95 1.40
N ILE A 145 9.26 -11.02 0.69
CA ILE A 145 8.20 -11.94 1.13
C ILE A 145 8.56 -12.57 2.48
N LYS A 146 9.78 -13.11 2.64
CA LYS A 146 10.22 -13.67 3.92
C LYS A 146 10.18 -12.65 5.05
N ARG A 147 10.58 -11.40 4.79
CA ARG A 147 10.55 -10.31 5.78
C ARG A 147 9.13 -9.96 6.22
N LYS A 148 8.18 -9.85 5.28
CA LYS A 148 6.80 -9.45 5.59
C LYS A 148 5.98 -10.64 6.12
N PHE A 149 6.05 -11.79 5.46
CA PHE A 149 5.19 -12.95 5.75
C PHE A 149 5.81 -13.95 6.74
N GLY A 150 7.02 -13.71 7.25
CA GLY A 150 7.67 -14.62 8.19
C GLY A 150 7.94 -16.03 7.63
N ASP A 151 7.96 -16.17 6.30
CA ASP A 151 8.16 -17.44 5.61
C ASP A 151 9.63 -17.89 5.78
N ASN A 152 9.82 -18.89 6.64
CA ASN A 152 11.12 -19.49 6.92
C ASN A 152 11.47 -20.64 5.96
N GLY A 153 10.64 -20.91 4.94
CA GLY A 153 10.93 -21.90 3.92
C GLY A 153 12.23 -21.57 3.19
N GLU A 154 12.94 -22.60 2.72
CA GLU A 154 14.21 -22.39 2.00
C GLU A 154 13.96 -21.53 0.74
N GLU A 155 12.84 -21.72 0.02
CA GLU A 155 12.53 -21.00 -1.23
C GLU A 155 11.03 -20.68 -1.42
N ILE A 156 10.74 -19.44 -1.87
CA ILE A 156 9.39 -18.97 -2.22
C ILE A 156 9.06 -19.42 -3.65
N LYS A 157 8.13 -20.38 -3.79
CA LYS A 157 7.72 -20.94 -5.10
C LYS A 157 6.42 -20.36 -5.63
N THR A 158 5.57 -19.82 -4.77
CA THR A 158 4.19 -19.45 -5.06
C THR A 158 3.98 -17.94 -5.15
N LEU A 159 5.00 -17.21 -5.63
CA LEU A 159 4.92 -15.77 -5.88
C LEU A 159 4.78 -15.53 -7.38
N TYR A 160 3.65 -14.97 -7.79
CA TYR A 160 3.30 -14.73 -9.18
C TYR A 160 3.17 -13.22 -9.42
N GLU A 161 3.76 -12.73 -10.51
CA GLU A 161 3.67 -11.34 -10.95
C GLU A 161 2.78 -11.25 -12.18
N CYS A 162 1.84 -10.30 -12.14
CA CYS A 162 0.97 -9.95 -13.24
C CYS A 162 1.47 -8.61 -13.82
N ASN A 163 2.26 -8.68 -14.89
CA ASN A 163 2.92 -7.53 -15.53
C ASN A 163 2.59 -7.42 -17.04
N GLY A 164 1.54 -8.12 -17.46
CA GLY A 164 0.91 -7.98 -18.77
C GLY A 164 -0.32 -7.09 -18.66
N ASP A 165 -0.55 -6.27 -19.68
CA ASP A 165 -1.63 -5.28 -19.69
C ASP A 165 -2.99 -5.99 -19.89
N VAL A 166 -4.05 -5.45 -19.29
CA VAL A 166 -5.44 -5.93 -19.35
C VAL A 166 -5.55 -7.38 -18.84
N ILE A 167 -5.24 -7.58 -17.55
CA ILE A 167 -5.40 -8.86 -16.86
C ILE A 167 -6.72 -8.92 -16.11
N ARG A 168 -7.40 -10.05 -16.26
CA ARG A 168 -8.64 -10.40 -15.59
C ARG A 168 -8.66 -11.89 -15.28
N PHE A 169 -9.41 -12.26 -14.24
CA PHE A 169 -9.58 -13.66 -13.86
C PHE A 169 -10.62 -14.37 -14.73
N ASP A 170 -11.66 -13.65 -15.16
CA ASP A 170 -12.87 -14.17 -15.81
C ASP A 170 -12.76 -14.35 -17.33
N ASP A 171 -11.66 -13.94 -17.96
CA ASP A 171 -11.44 -14.09 -19.42
C ASP A 171 -10.23 -14.98 -19.76
N GLY A 172 -9.60 -15.58 -18.76
CA GLY A 172 -8.41 -16.41 -18.89
C GLY A 172 -7.09 -15.66 -19.08
N SER A 173 -7.11 -14.32 -19.19
CA SER A 173 -5.91 -13.52 -19.42
C SER A 173 -4.91 -13.61 -18.27
N ALA A 174 -5.36 -13.65 -17.01
CA ALA A 174 -4.48 -13.82 -15.85
C ALA A 174 -3.58 -15.06 -15.96
N LYS A 175 -4.14 -16.20 -16.38
CA LYS A 175 -3.37 -17.45 -16.53
C LYS A 175 -2.31 -17.40 -17.62
N THR A 176 -2.46 -16.48 -18.58
CA THR A 176 -1.54 -16.33 -19.72
C THR A 176 -0.54 -15.18 -19.55
N LYS A 177 -0.89 -14.16 -18.74
CA LYS A 177 -0.13 -12.92 -18.60
C LYS A 177 0.51 -12.74 -17.23
N CYS A 178 0.12 -13.53 -16.23
CA CYS A 178 0.85 -13.63 -14.97
C CYS A 178 1.88 -14.76 -15.07
N ILE A 179 3.05 -14.55 -14.45
CA ILE A 179 4.17 -15.50 -14.45
C ILE A 179 4.71 -15.69 -13.05
N ASN A 180 5.38 -16.82 -12.81
CA ASN A 180 6.14 -16.99 -11.58
C ASN A 180 7.27 -15.95 -11.52
N LYS A 181 7.39 -15.25 -10.39
CA LYS A 181 8.36 -14.16 -10.21
C LYS A 181 9.80 -14.65 -10.01
N ASN A 182 9.96 -15.94 -9.74
CA ASN A 182 11.26 -16.62 -9.76
C ASN A 182 11.39 -17.41 -11.06
N ASP A 183 12.37 -17.03 -11.89
CA ASP A 183 12.60 -17.64 -13.21
C ASP A 183 12.91 -19.15 -13.11
N GLU A 184 13.50 -19.60 -12.00
CA GLU A 184 13.75 -21.02 -11.70
C GLU A 184 12.45 -21.84 -11.54
N TYR A 185 11.34 -21.15 -11.24
CA TYR A 185 10.00 -21.70 -11.04
C TYR A 185 9.02 -21.23 -12.11
N SER A 186 9.50 -20.77 -13.25
CA SER A 186 8.67 -20.28 -14.37
C SER A 186 7.60 -21.28 -14.82
N ASP A 187 7.89 -22.58 -14.79
CA ASP A 187 6.93 -23.64 -15.14
C ASP A 187 5.95 -24.02 -14.00
N TYR A 188 6.17 -23.51 -12.78
CA TYR A 188 5.35 -23.85 -11.61
C TYR A 188 4.09 -22.97 -11.51
N MET A 189 3.25 -23.03 -12.55
CA MET A 189 2.04 -22.20 -12.70
C MET A 189 0.74 -22.89 -12.26
N GLU A 190 0.75 -24.21 -12.04
CA GLU A 190 -0.44 -24.97 -11.66
C GLU A 190 -1.16 -24.40 -10.42
N PRO A 191 -0.47 -24.03 -9.31
CA PRO A 191 -1.17 -23.49 -8.14
C PRO A 191 -1.92 -22.19 -8.44
N PHE A 192 -1.32 -21.29 -9.22
CA PHE A 192 -1.96 -20.03 -9.60
C PHE A 192 -3.14 -20.24 -10.55
N ASN A 193 -2.99 -21.16 -11.52
CA ASN A 193 -4.08 -21.48 -12.44
C ASN A 193 -5.28 -22.10 -11.72
N THR A 194 -5.00 -22.98 -10.74
CA THR A 194 -6.03 -23.58 -9.87
C THR A 194 -6.69 -22.52 -9.00
N PHE A 195 -5.93 -21.57 -8.43
CA PHE A 195 -6.49 -20.44 -7.70
C PHE A 195 -7.46 -19.60 -8.55
N VAL A 196 -7.07 -19.24 -9.78
CA VAL A 196 -7.94 -18.49 -10.71
C VAL A 196 -9.20 -19.28 -11.05
N ASP A 197 -9.11 -20.60 -11.23
CA ASP A 197 -10.29 -21.45 -11.44
C ASP A 197 -11.21 -21.48 -10.23
N GLN A 198 -10.66 -21.58 -9.02
CA GLN A 198 -11.45 -21.57 -7.79
C GLN A 198 -12.16 -20.23 -7.57
N VAL A 199 -11.48 -19.10 -7.83
CA VAL A 199 -12.11 -17.77 -7.77
C VAL A 199 -13.26 -17.66 -8.76
N ASN A 200 -13.09 -18.12 -10.00
CA ASN A 200 -14.14 -18.08 -11.01
C ASN A 200 -15.31 -19.06 -10.72
N ALA A 201 -15.06 -20.12 -9.95
CA ALA A 201 -16.08 -21.09 -9.56
C ALA A 201 -16.84 -20.68 -8.29
N ALA A 202 -16.28 -19.79 -7.48
CA ALA A 202 -16.87 -19.30 -6.24
C ALA A 202 -18.20 -18.59 -6.50
N LYS A 203 -19.18 -18.84 -5.63
CA LYS A 203 -20.51 -18.24 -5.70
C LYS A 203 -20.85 -17.41 -4.47
N THR A 204 -20.08 -17.61 -3.41
CA THR A 204 -20.28 -16.97 -2.11
C THR A 204 -18.95 -16.43 -1.61
N ARG A 205 -19.03 -15.47 -0.68
CA ARG A 205 -17.87 -15.00 0.08
C ARG A 205 -17.15 -16.16 0.79
N GLN A 206 -17.89 -17.12 1.35
CA GLN A 206 -17.31 -18.26 2.06
C GLN A 206 -16.43 -19.14 1.16
N ASP A 207 -16.84 -19.36 -0.10
CA ASP A 207 -16.01 -20.11 -1.08
C ASP A 207 -14.66 -19.41 -1.32
N LEU A 208 -14.64 -18.07 -1.29
CA LEU A 208 -13.42 -17.28 -1.46
C LEU A 208 -12.59 -17.25 -0.17
N GLU A 209 -13.23 -17.17 0.99
CA GLU A 209 -12.56 -17.22 2.30
C GLU A 209 -11.79 -18.54 2.47
N GLU A 210 -12.21 -19.65 1.84
CA GLU A 210 -11.47 -20.92 1.84
C GLU A 210 -10.11 -20.84 1.13
N ILE A 211 -9.94 -19.93 0.17
CA ILE A 211 -8.76 -19.89 -0.70
C ILE A 211 -7.94 -18.60 -0.58
N MET A 212 -8.51 -17.48 -0.12
CA MET A 212 -7.81 -16.19 -0.07
C MET A 212 -8.16 -15.37 1.16
N ASP A 213 -7.32 -14.37 1.41
CA ASP A 213 -7.53 -13.37 2.45
C ASP A 213 -8.54 -12.32 1.93
N VAL A 214 -9.82 -12.61 2.10
CA VAL A 214 -10.94 -11.85 1.51
C VAL A 214 -11.00 -10.42 2.04
N ASP A 215 -10.90 -10.21 3.34
CA ASP A 215 -11.04 -8.87 3.90
C ASP A 215 -9.85 -7.97 3.57
N ASN A 216 -8.62 -8.51 3.54
CA ASN A 216 -7.47 -7.78 3.00
C ASN A 216 -7.71 -7.38 1.54
N PHE A 217 -8.21 -8.31 0.72
CA PHE A 217 -8.53 -8.02 -0.68
C PHE A 217 -9.58 -6.90 -0.81
N ILE A 218 -10.71 -6.97 -0.08
CA ILE A 218 -11.74 -5.92 -0.09
C ILE A 218 -11.15 -4.57 0.34
N LYS A 219 -10.29 -4.54 1.36
CA LYS A 219 -9.63 -3.31 1.82
C LYS A 219 -8.69 -2.72 0.76
N TYR A 220 -7.95 -3.56 0.02
CA TYR A 220 -7.20 -3.08 -1.15
C TYR A 220 -8.12 -2.52 -2.24
N MET A 221 -9.31 -3.09 -2.47
CA MET A 221 -10.25 -2.55 -3.45
C MET A 221 -10.80 -1.17 -3.00
N ALA A 222 -11.08 -1.00 -1.71
CA ALA A 222 -11.43 0.31 -1.16
C ALA A 222 -10.29 1.31 -1.36
N TRP A 223 -9.04 0.91 -1.12
CA TRP A 223 -7.86 1.71 -1.37
C TRP A 223 -7.69 2.06 -2.86
N GLU A 224 -7.75 1.11 -3.79
CA GLU A 224 -7.61 1.36 -5.24
C GLU A 224 -8.64 2.38 -5.73
N TRP A 225 -9.87 2.30 -5.24
CA TRP A 225 -10.92 3.27 -5.56
C TRP A 225 -10.64 4.66 -5.00
N LEU A 226 -10.17 4.77 -3.75
CA LEU A 226 -9.76 6.05 -3.17
C LEU A 226 -8.59 6.67 -3.95
N MET A 227 -7.65 5.84 -4.41
CA MET A 227 -6.51 6.30 -5.21
C MET A 227 -6.91 6.65 -6.65
N GLY A 228 -7.98 6.05 -7.19
CA GLY A 228 -8.26 6.12 -8.62
C GLY A 228 -7.22 5.33 -9.41
N SER A 229 -6.96 4.10 -8.97
CA SER A 229 -5.95 3.26 -9.60
C SER A 229 -6.50 2.61 -10.87
N PHE A 230 -6.14 3.17 -12.03
CA PHE A 230 -6.54 2.58 -13.31
C PHE A 230 -5.62 1.42 -13.77
N ASP A 231 -4.45 1.28 -13.13
CA ASP A 231 -3.38 0.35 -13.53
C ASP A 231 -3.30 -0.91 -12.67
N HIS A 232 -4.16 -1.03 -11.65
CA HIS A 232 -4.23 -2.19 -10.76
C HIS A 232 -5.49 -3.03 -11.02
N PHE A 233 -5.93 -3.83 -10.04
CA PHE A 233 -6.88 -4.91 -10.22
C PHE A 233 -8.27 -4.44 -10.70
N LEU A 234 -8.79 -3.32 -10.18
CA LEU A 234 -10.18 -2.90 -10.40
C LEU A 234 -10.49 -2.41 -11.82
N SER A 235 -9.47 -1.92 -12.52
CA SER A 235 -9.64 -1.07 -13.70
C SER A 235 -8.89 -1.63 -14.91
N TYR A 236 -8.75 -0.82 -15.96
CA TYR A 236 -8.49 -1.25 -17.33
C TYR A 236 -7.35 -2.24 -17.49
N TYR A 237 -6.23 -2.00 -16.80
CA TYR A 237 -5.02 -2.76 -17.05
C TYR A 237 -4.89 -4.02 -16.18
N GLY A 238 -5.44 -4.11 -14.97
CA GLY A 238 -5.20 -5.28 -14.11
C GLY A 238 -3.70 -5.57 -13.90
N HIS A 239 -2.86 -4.55 -13.91
CA HIS A 239 -1.41 -4.66 -14.03
C HIS A 239 -0.73 -4.37 -12.68
N ASN A 240 0.60 -4.49 -12.63
CA ASN A 240 1.42 -4.02 -11.51
C ASN A 240 1.04 -4.62 -10.14
N LEU A 241 0.72 -5.92 -10.16
CA LEU A 241 0.32 -6.66 -8.97
C LEU A 241 1.00 -8.02 -8.84
N CYS A 242 1.06 -8.50 -7.61
CA CYS A 242 1.52 -9.84 -7.27
C CYS A 242 0.43 -10.63 -6.53
N TRP A 243 0.41 -11.93 -6.78
CA TRP A 243 -0.32 -12.91 -5.99
C TRP A 243 0.67 -13.82 -5.28
N TYR A 244 0.46 -14.03 -3.99
CA TYR A 244 1.30 -14.92 -3.19
C TYR A 244 0.43 -15.91 -2.43
N LYS A 245 0.73 -17.21 -2.55
CA LYS A 245 0.14 -18.22 -1.68
C LYS A 245 0.96 -18.30 -0.39
N GLN A 246 0.34 -17.86 0.70
CA GLN A 246 0.93 -17.79 2.02
C GLN A 246 1.08 -19.17 2.65
N PRO A 247 1.85 -19.33 3.74
CA PRO A 247 2.03 -20.64 4.36
C PRO A 247 0.79 -21.18 5.12
N ASN A 248 -0.26 -20.37 5.36
CA ASN A 248 -1.60 -20.88 5.75
C ASN A 248 -2.47 -21.28 4.54
N ASP A 249 -1.86 -21.46 3.37
CA ASP A 249 -2.51 -21.83 2.12
C ASP A 249 -3.50 -20.79 1.55
N LYS A 250 -3.63 -19.60 2.15
CA LYS A 250 -4.43 -18.49 1.60
C LYS A 250 -3.65 -17.66 0.60
N TRP A 251 -4.31 -17.23 -0.46
CA TRP A 251 -3.78 -16.26 -1.42
C TRP A 251 -3.95 -14.82 -0.92
N ILE A 252 -2.94 -13.98 -1.18
CA ILE A 252 -2.98 -12.55 -0.92
C ILE A 252 -2.63 -11.75 -2.17
N TYR A 253 -3.31 -10.61 -2.29
CA TYR A 253 -3.08 -9.59 -3.30
C TYR A 253 -2.05 -8.55 -2.81
N ILE A 254 -1.08 -8.20 -3.65
CA ILE A 254 -0.01 -7.25 -3.32
C ILE A 254 0.22 -6.31 -4.51
N PRO A 255 -0.31 -5.07 -4.50
CA PRO A 255 -0.03 -4.11 -5.55
C PRO A 255 1.38 -3.51 -5.39
N TYR A 256 1.93 -2.98 -6.47
CA TYR A 256 3.18 -2.21 -6.49
C TYR A 256 3.14 -1.19 -7.64
N ASP A 257 4.14 -0.31 -7.77
CA ASP A 257 4.20 0.66 -8.88
C ASP A 257 3.16 1.81 -8.81
N HIS A 258 3.16 2.52 -7.68
CA HIS A 258 2.16 3.51 -7.31
C HIS A 258 2.41 4.94 -7.82
N ASP A 259 3.17 5.14 -8.91
CA ASP A 259 3.49 6.48 -9.43
C ASP A 259 2.30 7.15 -10.15
N ILE A 260 1.32 6.36 -10.57
CA ILE A 260 0.17 6.78 -11.38
C ILE A 260 -1.15 6.75 -10.62
N GLU A 261 -1.09 7.05 -9.33
CA GLU A 261 -2.23 7.13 -8.43
C GLU A 261 -2.75 8.57 -8.28
N MET A 262 -3.86 8.75 -7.57
CA MET A 262 -4.42 10.05 -7.20
C MET A 262 -4.59 10.98 -8.41
N GLY A 263 -5.29 10.46 -9.43
CA GLY A 263 -5.63 11.21 -10.64
C GLY A 263 -4.45 11.49 -11.58
N GLN A 264 -3.32 10.82 -11.42
CA GLN A 264 -2.30 10.82 -12.45
C GLN A 264 -2.79 10.01 -13.64
N ASP A 265 -2.70 10.56 -14.84
CA ASP A 265 -3.00 9.93 -16.13
C ASP A 265 -4.37 9.22 -16.22
N GLU A 266 -5.34 9.55 -15.37
CA GLU A 266 -6.68 8.97 -15.44
C GLU A 266 -7.38 9.36 -16.73
N TYR A 267 -7.96 8.45 -17.52
CA TYR A 267 -8.63 8.75 -18.80
C TYR A 267 -9.98 8.04 -18.93
N ILE A 268 -10.98 8.69 -19.53
CA ILE A 268 -12.31 8.07 -19.76
C ILE A 268 -12.21 6.79 -20.62
N GLY A 269 -11.17 6.70 -21.46
CA GLY A 269 -10.89 5.53 -22.28
C GLY A 269 -10.56 4.26 -21.48
N PHE A 270 -10.15 4.40 -20.22
CA PHE A 270 -9.89 3.29 -19.31
C PHE A 270 -11.16 2.68 -18.72
N TYR A 271 -12.34 3.22 -19.02
CA TYR A 271 -13.60 2.75 -18.47
C TYR A 271 -14.52 2.22 -19.56
N PRO A 272 -14.14 1.14 -20.29
CA PRO A 272 -14.95 0.59 -21.37
C PRO A 272 -16.34 0.22 -20.86
N ASN A 273 -17.35 0.36 -21.72
CA ASN A 273 -18.76 0.09 -21.41
C ASN A 273 -19.41 0.99 -20.34
N ARG A 274 -18.67 1.91 -19.72
CA ARG A 274 -19.27 2.93 -18.86
C ARG A 274 -19.93 4.02 -19.71
N THR A 275 -21.06 4.56 -19.24
CA THR A 275 -21.88 5.53 -20.01
C THR A 275 -21.17 6.86 -20.30
N PHE A 276 -20.02 7.11 -19.66
CA PHE A 276 -19.20 8.29 -19.84
C PHE A 276 -17.95 8.04 -20.70
N ASN A 277 -17.70 6.80 -21.15
CA ASN A 277 -16.57 6.48 -22.05
C ASN A 277 -16.66 7.23 -23.39
N HIS A 278 -17.86 7.67 -23.77
CA HIS A 278 -18.11 8.46 -24.97
C HIS A 278 -18.61 9.86 -24.57
N GLY A 279 -17.70 10.82 -24.48
CA GLY A 279 -18.06 12.19 -24.09
C GLY A 279 -16.86 13.11 -23.86
N ASN A 280 -17.14 14.26 -23.26
CA ASN A 280 -16.13 15.14 -22.70
C ASN A 280 -15.51 14.50 -21.45
N ASP A 281 -14.36 15.03 -21.03
CA ASP A 281 -13.70 14.64 -19.79
C ASP A 281 -14.64 14.84 -18.58
N ILE A 282 -14.36 14.12 -17.50
CA ILE A 282 -15.22 14.04 -16.31
C ILE A 282 -14.42 14.36 -15.04
N ASP A 283 -15.13 14.60 -13.95
CA ASP A 283 -14.54 14.60 -12.62
C ASP A 283 -14.50 13.14 -12.10
N PHE A 284 -13.35 12.49 -12.23
CA PHE A 284 -13.16 11.08 -11.81
C PHE A 284 -13.37 10.88 -10.31
N THR A 285 -13.22 11.94 -9.51
CA THR A 285 -13.38 11.89 -8.05
C THR A 285 -14.84 11.67 -7.63
N ASN A 286 -15.79 11.93 -8.54
CA ASN A 286 -17.23 11.73 -8.34
C ASN A 286 -17.76 10.38 -8.84
N LEU A 287 -16.88 9.44 -9.19
CA LEU A 287 -17.29 8.08 -9.54
C LEU A 287 -17.50 7.24 -8.27
N SER A 288 -18.68 6.63 -8.14
CA SER A 288 -18.90 5.58 -7.12
C SER A 288 -18.02 4.35 -7.40
N PHE A 289 -17.80 3.51 -6.38
CA PHE A 289 -17.02 2.28 -6.55
C PHE A 289 -17.52 1.42 -7.72
N LYS A 290 -18.84 1.24 -7.82
CA LYS A 290 -19.48 0.47 -8.89
C LYS A 290 -19.33 1.11 -10.28
N GLU A 291 -19.24 2.44 -10.37
CA GLU A 291 -18.98 3.11 -11.65
C GLU A 291 -17.50 3.04 -12.07
N PHE A 292 -16.61 2.93 -11.09
CA PHE A 292 -15.16 2.89 -11.25
C PHE A 292 -14.65 1.49 -11.62
N GLU A 293 -15.05 0.45 -10.89
CA GLU A 293 -14.66 -0.94 -11.17
C GLU A 293 -15.16 -1.40 -12.55
N LEU A 294 -14.58 -2.44 -13.16
CA LEU A 294 -14.95 -2.90 -14.52
C LEU A 294 -15.74 -4.22 -14.55
N ASP A 295 -16.78 -4.31 -13.74
CA ASP A 295 -17.70 -5.44 -13.62
C ASP A 295 -16.97 -6.78 -13.38
N HIS A 296 -16.02 -6.80 -12.43
CA HIS A 296 -15.28 -8.01 -12.08
C HIS A 296 -16.19 -9.00 -11.32
N PRO A 297 -16.31 -10.28 -11.74
CA PRO A 297 -17.22 -11.22 -11.06
C PRO A 297 -16.91 -11.43 -9.56
N ILE A 298 -15.63 -11.45 -9.18
CA ILE A 298 -15.22 -11.52 -7.77
C ILE A 298 -15.69 -10.29 -6.97
N ILE A 299 -15.69 -9.10 -7.58
CA ILE A 299 -16.16 -7.86 -6.95
C ILE A 299 -17.68 -7.88 -6.78
N GLN A 300 -18.41 -8.53 -7.70
CA GLN A 300 -19.84 -8.73 -7.53
C GLN A 300 -20.15 -9.50 -6.23
N VAL A 301 -19.49 -10.64 -6.05
CA VAL A 301 -19.67 -11.54 -4.89
C VAL A 301 -19.21 -10.89 -3.58
N LEU A 302 -18.10 -10.16 -3.60
CA LEU A 302 -17.48 -9.62 -2.38
C LEU A 302 -17.98 -8.24 -1.95
N ILE A 303 -18.50 -7.42 -2.88
CA ILE A 303 -18.79 -6.00 -2.62
C ILE A 303 -20.15 -5.56 -3.17
N ASN A 304 -20.48 -5.85 -4.43
CA ASN A 304 -21.69 -5.27 -5.03
C ASN A 304 -23.00 -5.95 -4.58
N ASP A 305 -22.96 -7.23 -4.18
CA ASP A 305 -24.12 -7.94 -3.61
C ASP A 305 -24.42 -7.46 -2.17
N ASP A 306 -23.38 -7.17 -1.38
CA ASP A 306 -23.45 -6.58 -0.04
C ASP A 306 -22.18 -5.77 0.23
N ASP A 307 -22.32 -4.44 0.38
CA ASP A 307 -21.19 -3.52 0.58
C ASP A 307 -20.90 -3.22 2.06
N THR A 308 -21.49 -3.97 3.00
CA THR A 308 -21.34 -3.72 4.44
C THR A 308 -19.89 -3.76 4.90
N VAL A 309 -19.19 -4.88 4.65
CA VAL A 309 -17.77 -5.02 5.02
C VAL A 309 -16.89 -4.06 4.24
N PHE A 310 -17.21 -3.82 2.96
CA PHE A 310 -16.51 -2.80 2.17
C PHE A 310 -16.59 -1.41 2.82
N ARG A 311 -17.77 -1.00 3.30
CA ARG A 311 -17.95 0.30 3.97
C ARG A 311 -17.14 0.39 5.26
N GLU A 312 -17.14 -0.64 6.07
CA GLU A 312 -16.36 -0.70 7.32
C GLU A 312 -14.85 -0.58 7.03
N LEU A 313 -14.36 -1.28 5.99
CA LEU A 313 -12.95 -1.21 5.61
C LEU A 313 -12.57 0.11 4.93
N LEU A 314 -13.51 0.71 4.20
CA LEU A 314 -13.37 2.05 3.64
C LEU A 314 -13.29 3.11 4.76
N ASP A 315 -14.13 2.99 5.78
CA ASP A 315 -14.10 3.82 6.99
C ASP A 315 -12.75 3.76 7.69
N ASP A 316 -12.22 2.56 7.84
CA ASP A 316 -10.93 2.32 8.49
C ASP A 316 -9.79 3.08 7.77
N ILE A 317 -9.77 3.07 6.44
CA ILE A 317 -8.79 3.83 5.64
C ILE A 317 -9.05 5.35 5.76
N ILE A 318 -10.31 5.79 5.62
CA ILE A 318 -10.67 7.21 5.62
C ILE A 318 -10.38 7.86 6.97
N SER A 319 -10.91 7.29 8.04
CA SER A 319 -10.76 7.82 9.40
C SER A 319 -9.30 7.91 9.80
N LYS A 320 -8.49 6.89 9.52
CA LYS A 320 -7.07 6.87 9.91
C LYS A 320 -6.18 7.76 9.06
N VAL A 321 -6.39 7.78 7.75
CA VAL A 321 -5.38 8.36 6.85
C VAL A 321 -5.92 9.12 5.64
N PHE A 322 -7.00 8.68 4.97
CA PHE A 322 -7.46 9.33 3.73
C PHE A 322 -8.38 10.55 3.97
N ASN A 323 -8.46 11.06 5.20
CA ASN A 323 -9.19 12.29 5.51
C ASN A 323 -8.29 13.54 5.35
N PRO A 324 -8.89 14.73 5.15
CA PRO A 324 -8.13 15.95 4.92
C PRO A 324 -7.38 16.48 6.16
N ASP A 325 -7.77 16.09 7.37
CA ASP A 325 -7.07 16.50 8.59
C ASP A 325 -5.74 15.77 8.75
N THR A 326 -5.66 14.51 8.31
CA THR A 326 -4.42 13.73 8.31
C THR A 326 -3.59 13.97 7.04
N LEU A 327 -4.20 13.81 5.86
CA LEU A 327 -3.42 13.64 4.63
C LEU A 327 -2.85 14.94 4.07
N LEU A 328 -3.55 16.07 4.27
CA LEU A 328 -3.07 17.37 3.79
C LEU A 328 -1.83 17.82 4.58
N LEU A 329 -1.81 17.58 5.88
CA LEU A 329 -0.65 17.83 6.75
C LEU A 329 0.54 16.94 6.33
N HIS A 330 0.29 15.65 6.11
CA HIS A 330 1.33 14.72 5.64
C HIS A 330 1.92 15.11 4.28
N ILE A 331 1.09 15.61 3.36
CA ILE A 331 1.56 16.17 2.08
C ILE A 331 2.47 17.37 2.32
N ASP A 332 2.10 18.28 3.22
CA ASP A 332 2.93 19.45 3.53
C ASP A 332 4.28 19.05 4.15
N GLU A 333 4.29 18.04 5.02
CA GLU A 333 5.51 17.47 5.59
C GLU A 333 6.44 16.89 4.52
N VAL A 334 5.92 16.00 3.66
CA VAL A 334 6.71 15.36 2.59
C VAL A 334 7.20 16.41 1.60
N ARG A 335 6.34 17.36 1.20
CA ARG A 335 6.72 18.47 0.31
C ARG A 335 7.84 19.31 0.91
N SER A 336 7.77 19.62 2.20
CA SER A 336 8.80 20.38 2.91
C SER A 336 10.14 19.63 2.90
N LEU A 337 10.11 18.31 3.13
CA LEU A 337 11.29 17.45 3.10
C LEU A 337 11.95 17.42 1.72
N ILE A 338 11.19 17.19 0.64
CA ILE A 338 11.77 16.94 -0.69
C ILE A 338 11.89 18.20 -1.55
N GLY A 339 11.18 19.28 -1.23
CA GLY A 339 11.09 20.48 -2.06
C GLY A 339 12.44 21.05 -2.52
N PRO A 340 13.43 21.25 -1.62
CA PRO A 340 14.76 21.71 -2.02
C PRO A 340 15.48 20.76 -2.99
N TYR A 341 15.24 19.46 -2.87
CA TYR A 341 15.85 18.42 -3.71
C TYR A 341 15.18 18.34 -5.08
N VAL A 342 13.85 18.44 -5.14
CA VAL A 342 13.11 18.53 -6.40
C VAL A 342 13.55 19.76 -7.18
N LYS A 343 13.70 20.91 -6.51
CA LYS A 343 14.22 22.13 -7.15
C LYS A 343 15.59 21.91 -7.80
N LYS A 344 16.55 21.36 -7.04
CA LYS A 344 17.90 21.04 -7.53
C LYS A 344 17.86 20.02 -8.68
N ASP A 345 17.02 18.99 -8.61
CA ASP A 345 16.84 18.00 -9.67
C ASP A 345 16.37 18.64 -10.98
N ARG A 346 15.29 19.44 -10.92
CA ARG A 346 14.70 20.09 -12.10
C ARG A 346 15.61 21.16 -12.71
N GLU A 347 16.28 21.96 -11.89
CA GLU A 347 17.19 23.02 -12.36
C GLU A 347 18.49 22.45 -12.96
N SER A 348 18.98 21.32 -12.47
CA SER A 348 20.22 20.70 -12.98
C SER A 348 19.99 19.82 -14.22
N GLY A 349 18.80 19.24 -14.38
CA GLY A 349 18.56 18.20 -15.40
C GLY A 349 19.37 16.92 -15.18
N ALA A 350 19.86 16.70 -13.96
CA ALA A 350 20.71 15.58 -13.61
C ALA A 350 20.02 14.22 -13.81
N GLY A 351 20.81 13.20 -14.10
CA GLY A 351 20.30 11.84 -14.31
C GLY A 351 19.61 11.59 -15.66
N LYS A 352 19.38 12.62 -16.48
CA LYS A 352 18.83 12.48 -17.84
C LYS A 352 19.86 11.91 -18.82
N ILE A 353 20.20 10.63 -18.64
CA ILE A 353 21.24 9.97 -19.45
C ILE A 353 20.75 9.58 -20.84
N ASN A 354 19.46 9.29 -21.02
CA ASN A 354 18.88 8.98 -22.33
C ASN A 354 18.58 10.27 -23.09
N LYS A 355 19.35 10.60 -24.12
CA LYS A 355 19.25 11.87 -24.85
C LYS A 355 18.21 11.84 -25.98
N ILE A 356 17.77 10.65 -26.39
CA ILE A 356 16.73 10.46 -27.40
C ILE A 356 15.38 10.07 -26.80
N GLY A 357 15.34 9.84 -25.49
CA GLY A 357 14.14 9.46 -24.76
C GLY A 357 13.17 10.62 -24.57
N LYS A 358 11.91 10.27 -24.28
CA LYS A 358 10.85 11.23 -23.95
C LYS A 358 11.20 11.98 -22.66
N ASP A 359 11.18 13.30 -22.73
CA ASP A 359 11.37 14.15 -21.55
C ASP A 359 10.04 14.75 -21.09
N THR A 360 9.98 15.11 -19.82
CA THR A 360 8.86 15.82 -19.20
C THR A 360 9.24 17.27 -19.02
N ARG A 361 8.28 18.16 -19.21
CA ARG A 361 8.50 19.61 -19.22
C ARG A 361 8.10 20.28 -17.91
N PHE A 362 7.83 19.49 -16.87
CA PHE A 362 7.41 19.98 -15.55
C PHE A 362 8.55 20.69 -14.81
N THR A 363 8.25 21.86 -14.27
CA THR A 363 9.18 22.73 -13.53
C THR A 363 9.02 22.54 -12.02
N TYR A 364 9.86 23.19 -11.23
CA TYR A 364 9.67 23.25 -9.79
C TYR A 364 8.36 23.94 -9.39
N ASP A 365 7.92 24.97 -10.13
CA ASP A 365 6.64 25.63 -9.87
C ASP A 365 5.46 24.69 -10.16
N HIS A 366 5.54 23.86 -11.22
CA HIS A 366 4.55 22.81 -11.46
C HIS A 366 4.50 21.79 -10.32
N PHE A 367 5.64 21.41 -9.73
CA PHE A 367 5.67 20.59 -8.52
C PHE A 367 4.92 21.28 -7.37
N LEU A 368 5.22 22.55 -7.07
CA LEU A 368 4.53 23.29 -6.00
C LEU A 368 3.01 23.35 -6.23
N LEU A 369 2.59 23.65 -7.46
CA LEU A 369 1.18 23.75 -7.83
C LEU A 369 0.46 22.40 -7.79
N ASN A 370 1.10 21.31 -8.21
CA ASN A 370 0.51 19.97 -8.25
C ASN A 370 0.48 19.30 -6.88
N THR A 371 1.38 19.64 -5.96
CA THR A 371 1.23 19.21 -4.55
C THR A 371 0.01 19.85 -3.87
N GLU A 372 -0.53 20.92 -4.44
CA GLU A 372 -1.72 21.63 -3.96
C GLU A 372 -2.93 21.24 -4.81
N TYR A 373 -3.60 22.21 -5.44
CA TYR A 373 -4.90 22.04 -6.07
C TYR A 373 -4.88 22.08 -7.60
N THR A 374 -3.70 22.22 -8.21
CA THR A 374 -3.62 22.50 -9.65
C THR A 374 -3.57 21.21 -10.46
N TYR A 375 -4.59 20.99 -11.29
CA TYR A 375 -4.60 19.93 -12.28
C TYR A 375 -3.81 20.38 -13.50
N ILE A 376 -2.68 19.71 -13.77
CA ILE A 376 -1.75 20.05 -14.86
C ILE A 376 -1.87 19.03 -15.98
N TYR A 377 -1.84 19.49 -17.23
CA TYR A 377 -1.83 18.66 -18.43
C TYR A 377 -0.76 19.12 -19.41
N ASP A 378 0.18 18.23 -19.72
CA ASP A 378 1.16 18.41 -20.79
C ASP A 378 0.63 17.76 -22.07
N TRP A 379 0.21 18.57 -23.03
CA TRP A 379 -0.38 18.11 -24.29
C TRP A 379 0.61 17.34 -25.17
N ILE A 380 1.89 17.74 -25.17
CA ILE A 380 2.94 17.09 -25.97
C ILE A 380 3.18 15.67 -25.46
N THR A 381 3.28 15.50 -24.14
CA THR A 381 3.54 14.17 -23.56
C THR A 381 2.25 13.37 -23.36
N GLY A 382 1.09 14.02 -23.30
CA GLY A 382 -0.16 13.37 -22.92
C GLY A 382 -0.22 13.05 -21.42
N PHE A 383 0.63 13.64 -20.58
CA PHE A 383 0.61 13.40 -19.14
C PHE A 383 -0.31 14.41 -18.46
N ARG A 384 -1.22 13.92 -17.63
CA ARG A 384 -2.15 14.77 -16.87
C ARG A 384 -2.18 14.37 -15.41
N SER A 385 -2.22 15.35 -14.51
CA SER A 385 -1.99 15.10 -13.09
C SER A 385 -2.88 16.00 -12.26
N TYR A 386 -3.90 15.45 -11.60
CA TYR A 386 -4.68 16.20 -10.60
C TYR A 386 -3.74 16.79 -9.54
N GLY A 387 -4.12 17.91 -8.94
CA GLY A 387 -3.46 18.38 -7.73
C GLY A 387 -3.68 17.36 -6.61
N LEU A 388 -2.65 16.99 -5.85
CA LEU A 388 -2.76 15.96 -4.81
C LEU A 388 -3.84 16.32 -3.78
N LYS A 389 -3.81 17.55 -3.23
CA LYS A 389 -4.81 18.01 -2.26
C LYS A 389 -6.19 18.15 -2.89
N ASP A 390 -6.28 18.52 -4.18
CA ASP A 390 -7.57 18.57 -4.88
C ASP A 390 -8.18 17.17 -5.03
N TRP A 391 -7.43 16.18 -5.52
CA TRP A 391 -7.90 14.79 -5.64
C TRP A 391 -8.41 14.26 -4.31
N ILE A 392 -7.59 14.36 -3.26
CA ILE A 392 -7.91 13.85 -1.92
C ILE A 392 -9.19 14.49 -1.41
N ARG A 393 -9.29 15.82 -1.46
CA ARG A 393 -10.45 16.51 -0.90
C ARG A 393 -11.73 16.23 -1.69
N ARG A 394 -11.67 16.18 -3.03
CA ARG A 394 -12.86 15.84 -3.83
C ARG A 394 -13.29 14.39 -3.62
N ARG A 395 -12.35 13.43 -3.66
CA ARG A 395 -12.63 12.01 -3.43
C ARG A 395 -13.16 11.78 -2.01
N TYR A 396 -12.57 12.42 -0.99
CA TYR A 396 -13.05 12.39 0.39
C TYR A 396 -14.48 12.92 0.50
N ASN A 397 -14.77 14.09 -0.09
CA ASN A 397 -16.10 14.68 -0.06
C ASN A 397 -17.15 13.78 -0.75
N PHE A 398 -16.78 13.16 -1.87
CA PHE A 398 -17.65 12.18 -2.52
C PHE A 398 -17.87 10.94 -1.64
N ALA A 399 -16.79 10.35 -1.11
CA ALA A 399 -16.89 9.18 -0.23
C ALA A 399 -17.75 9.47 0.99
N ALA A 400 -17.59 10.63 1.60
CA ALA A 400 -18.38 11.05 2.75
C ALA A 400 -19.87 11.19 2.42
N ALA A 401 -20.19 11.82 1.29
CA ALA A 401 -21.55 12.01 0.84
C ALA A 401 -22.24 10.69 0.41
N TYR A 402 -21.48 9.78 -0.23
CA TYR A 402 -22.02 8.55 -0.78
C TYR A 402 -22.13 7.41 0.25
N TYR A 403 -21.10 7.24 1.09
CA TYR A 403 -21.01 6.13 2.06
C TYR A 403 -21.40 6.53 3.49
N GLY A 404 -21.59 7.84 3.74
CA GLY A 404 -22.04 8.37 5.02
C GLY A 404 -20.91 8.54 6.02
N ILE A 405 -19.86 9.28 5.68
CA ILE A 405 -18.78 9.64 6.61
C ILE A 405 -19.10 10.98 7.27
N ASN A 406 -18.92 11.07 8.58
CA ASN A 406 -19.20 12.28 9.37
C ASN A 406 -18.10 13.32 9.20
N THR A 407 -18.38 14.36 8.41
CA THR A 407 -17.44 15.47 8.16
C THR A 407 -17.59 16.63 9.15
N ASN A 408 -18.67 16.66 9.94
CA ASN A 408 -19.10 17.85 10.69
C ASN A 408 -18.88 17.73 12.20
N SER A 409 -18.57 16.55 12.72
CA SER A 409 -18.31 16.38 14.15
C SER A 409 -17.00 17.06 14.56
N THR A 410 -17.00 17.67 15.74
CA THR A 410 -15.80 18.18 16.40
C THR A 410 -15.18 17.14 17.34
N SER A 411 -15.81 15.97 17.50
CA SER A 411 -15.29 14.87 18.31
C SER A 411 -14.47 13.94 17.43
N SER A 412 -13.19 13.73 17.74
CA SER A 412 -12.33 12.78 17.01
C SER A 412 -12.90 11.35 16.99
N ASN A 413 -13.74 11.01 17.97
CA ASN A 413 -14.40 9.70 18.03
C ASN A 413 -15.47 9.50 16.96
N GLU A 414 -16.01 10.57 16.37
CA GLU A 414 -17.05 10.53 15.34
C GLU A 414 -16.57 11.13 14.02
N LYS A 415 -15.66 12.12 14.08
CA LYS A 415 -15.16 12.83 12.91
C LYS A 415 -14.40 11.89 11.98
N HIS A 416 -14.70 12.01 10.70
CA HIS A 416 -14.21 11.16 9.62
C HIS A 416 -14.58 9.67 9.73
N LYS A 417 -15.58 9.33 10.57
CA LYS A 417 -16.08 7.96 10.72
C LYS A 417 -17.49 7.78 10.14
N LEU A 418 -17.89 6.54 9.88
CA LEU A 418 -19.22 6.19 9.41
C LEU A 418 -20.31 6.69 10.35
N ILE A 419 -21.38 7.19 9.74
CA ILE A 419 -22.62 7.55 10.41
C ILE A 419 -23.50 6.31 10.46
N GLU A 420 -23.92 5.92 11.66
CA GLU A 420 -24.90 4.87 11.87
C GLU A 420 -26.20 5.40 12.52
N PRO A 421 -27.38 5.02 11.99
CA PRO A 421 -27.61 4.14 10.83
C PRO A 421 -27.17 4.77 9.50
N ARG A 422 -26.75 3.94 8.53
CA ARG A 422 -26.36 4.35 7.16
C ARG A 422 -27.31 5.41 6.58
N PRO A 423 -26.81 6.61 6.22
CA PRO A 423 -27.62 7.61 5.54
C PRO A 423 -27.86 7.25 4.07
N GLU A 424 -28.89 7.84 3.46
CA GLU A 424 -29.14 7.72 2.02
C GLU A 424 -27.96 8.27 1.21
N PRO A 425 -27.41 7.51 0.24
CA PRO A 425 -26.27 7.95 -0.56
C PRO A 425 -26.56 9.21 -1.37
N ILE A 426 -25.73 10.24 -1.19
CA ILE A 426 -25.76 11.45 -2.02
C ILE A 426 -24.81 11.25 -3.20
N LYS A 427 -25.34 11.34 -4.42
CA LYS A 427 -24.56 11.20 -5.66
C LYS A 427 -24.22 12.57 -6.24
N TYR A 428 -22.94 12.80 -6.52
CA TYR A 428 -22.50 13.95 -7.30
C TYR A 428 -22.38 13.57 -8.79
N SER A 429 -22.66 14.53 -9.65
CA SER A 429 -22.43 14.34 -11.09
C SER A 429 -20.94 14.34 -11.37
N TYR A 430 -20.43 13.26 -11.95
CA TYR A 430 -19.10 13.25 -12.58
C TYR A 430 -19.08 14.03 -13.90
N ARG A 431 -20.25 14.25 -14.54
CA ARG A 431 -20.35 15.06 -15.77
C ARG A 431 -20.21 16.52 -15.39
N THR A 432 -19.12 17.13 -15.82
CA THR A 432 -18.81 18.55 -15.66
C THR A 432 -18.09 19.05 -16.91
N ILE A 433 -18.13 20.36 -17.14
CA ILE A 433 -17.26 20.97 -18.14
C ILE A 433 -15.86 21.06 -17.54
N VAL A 434 -14.84 20.68 -18.32
CA VAL A 434 -13.43 20.84 -17.99
C VAL A 434 -12.87 21.92 -18.90
N PHE A 435 -12.45 23.02 -18.30
CA PHE A 435 -11.79 24.14 -18.97
C PHE A 435 -10.28 23.93 -18.97
N MET A 436 -9.62 24.40 -20.02
CA MET A 436 -8.17 24.38 -20.18
C MET A 436 -7.68 25.81 -20.29
N ASP A 437 -6.91 26.24 -19.30
CA ASP A 437 -6.21 27.53 -19.31
C ASP A 437 -4.74 27.27 -19.66
N GLU A 438 -4.14 28.04 -20.55
CA GLU A 438 -2.73 27.89 -20.93
C GLU A 438 -1.81 28.24 -19.74
N ALA A 439 -0.78 27.41 -19.51
CA ALA A 439 0.24 27.64 -18.48
C ALA A 439 1.38 28.51 -19.04
N ASP A 440 2.37 28.81 -18.18
CA ASP A 440 3.56 29.60 -18.58
C ASP A 440 4.46 28.91 -19.63
N ILE A 441 4.22 27.62 -19.90
CA ILE A 441 4.93 26.82 -20.89
C ILE A 441 3.94 26.42 -21.98
N GLU A 442 4.27 26.75 -23.23
CA GLU A 442 3.48 26.40 -24.42
C GLU A 442 3.09 24.92 -24.42
N GLU A 443 1.84 24.60 -24.73
CA GLU A 443 1.28 23.23 -24.71
C GLU A 443 1.27 22.56 -23.33
N ILE A 444 1.40 23.32 -22.23
CA ILE A 444 1.00 22.89 -20.89
C ILE A 444 -0.24 23.69 -20.51
N TYR A 445 -1.21 23.01 -19.90
CA TYR A 445 -2.50 23.57 -19.55
C TYR A 445 -2.83 23.29 -18.08
N TYR A 446 -3.54 24.22 -17.45
CA TYR A 446 -4.21 24.03 -16.18
C TYR A 446 -5.68 23.65 -16.45
N LEU A 447 -6.03 22.45 -16.03
CA LEU A 447 -7.39 21.91 -16.15
C LEU A 447 -8.24 22.38 -14.97
N ASN A 448 -9.48 22.77 -15.23
CA ASN A 448 -10.38 23.27 -14.21
C ASN A 448 -11.81 22.76 -14.43
N PHE A 449 -12.47 22.29 -13.38
CA PHE A 449 -13.88 21.92 -13.44
C PHE A 449 -14.79 23.15 -13.37
N ASP A 450 -16.01 23.06 -13.90
CA ASP A 450 -17.04 24.13 -13.78
C ASP A 450 -17.47 24.37 -12.33
N ASN A 451 -17.45 23.33 -11.49
CA ASN A 451 -17.60 23.44 -10.03
C ASN A 451 -16.32 23.95 -9.34
N LYS A 452 -15.73 24.99 -9.94
CA LYS A 452 -14.29 25.31 -9.98
C LYS A 452 -13.55 25.35 -8.65
N TYR A 453 -14.23 25.51 -7.52
CA TYR A 453 -13.59 25.74 -6.23
C TYR A 453 -14.17 24.84 -5.15
N LEU A 454 -13.32 23.95 -4.63
CA LEU A 454 -13.50 23.45 -3.29
C LEU A 454 -13.46 24.64 -2.32
N PRO A 455 -14.32 24.68 -1.29
CA PRO A 455 -14.21 25.71 -0.26
C PRO A 455 -12.82 25.67 0.38
N GLU A 456 -12.37 26.78 0.95
CA GLU A 456 -11.15 26.78 1.76
C GLU A 456 -11.31 25.77 2.90
N TYR A 457 -10.22 25.09 3.24
CA TYR A 457 -10.20 24.09 4.29
C TYR A 457 -8.90 24.19 5.05
N THR A 458 -9.02 24.25 6.36
CA THR A 458 -7.89 24.21 7.28
C THR A 458 -7.94 22.89 8.01
N PRO A 459 -6.92 22.02 7.86
CA PRO A 459 -6.80 20.79 8.62
C PRO A 459 -6.90 21.03 10.12
N ASP A 460 -7.62 20.15 10.81
CA ASP A 460 -7.59 20.08 12.26
C ASP A 460 -6.31 19.36 12.72
N GLU A 461 -5.28 20.12 13.09
CA GLU A 461 -4.00 19.58 13.57
C GLU A 461 -4.15 18.71 14.84
N GLY A 462 -5.28 18.81 15.55
CA GLY A 462 -5.58 17.99 16.73
C GLY A 462 -6.33 16.70 16.40
N TYR A 463 -6.72 16.47 15.14
CA TYR A 463 -7.35 15.22 14.75
C TYR A 463 -6.30 14.10 14.69
N ALA A 464 -6.61 13.00 15.37
CA ALA A 464 -5.92 11.74 15.21
C ALA A 464 -6.95 10.62 15.35
N ASP A 465 -6.77 9.58 14.55
CA ASP A 465 -7.41 8.30 14.74
C ASP A 465 -6.30 7.27 14.94
N ASP A 466 -5.91 7.17 16.21
CA ASP A 466 -4.80 6.35 16.69
C ASP A 466 -5.18 4.88 16.88
N ARG A 467 -6.45 4.53 16.58
CA ARG A 467 -6.91 3.14 16.59
C ARG A 467 -6.01 2.35 15.67
N ILE A 468 -5.76 1.10 16.02
CA ILE A 468 -5.00 0.24 15.14
C ILE A 468 -5.89 -0.19 13.97
N PRO A 469 -5.37 -0.25 12.74
CA PRO A 469 -6.15 -0.71 11.60
C PRO A 469 -6.74 -2.09 11.84
N ILE A 470 -8.05 -2.22 11.61
CA ILE A 470 -8.82 -3.47 11.85
C ILE A 470 -8.22 -4.67 11.10
N LEU A 471 -7.51 -4.40 10.00
CA LEU A 471 -6.70 -5.35 9.26
C LEU A 471 -5.33 -4.72 9.10
N GLY A 472 -4.34 -5.25 9.83
CA GLY A 472 -3.01 -4.67 9.92
C GLY A 472 -1.88 -5.68 10.05
N VAL A 473 -2.22 -6.90 10.43
CA VAL A 473 -1.30 -8.01 10.56
C VAL A 473 -1.81 -9.10 9.64
N ASN A 474 -0.91 -9.64 8.83
CA ASN A 474 -1.22 -10.82 8.04
C ASN A 474 -1.84 -11.89 8.97
N GLN A 475 -3.06 -12.35 8.64
CA GLN A 475 -3.77 -13.39 9.38
C GLN A 475 -2.89 -14.63 9.65
N TYR A 476 -2.02 -15.01 8.70
CA TYR A 476 -1.02 -16.06 8.89
C TYR A 476 -0.05 -15.78 10.04
N ASN A 477 0.45 -14.54 10.16
CA ASN A 477 1.40 -14.17 11.20
C ASN A 477 0.73 -14.21 12.59
N LEU A 478 -0.58 -13.95 12.67
CA LEU A 478 -1.38 -14.11 13.88
C LEU A 478 -1.50 -15.61 14.24
N GLU A 479 -2.06 -16.42 13.32
CA GLU A 479 -2.30 -17.85 13.51
C GLU A 479 -1.03 -18.66 13.82
N ARG A 480 0.08 -18.37 13.12
CA ARG A 480 1.36 -19.06 13.32
C ARG A 480 1.86 -18.89 14.76
N GLU A 481 1.70 -17.73 15.35
CA GLU A 481 2.22 -17.48 16.69
C GLU A 481 1.35 -18.08 17.79
N GLU A 482 0.04 -18.15 17.59
CA GLU A 482 -0.86 -18.95 18.42
C GLU A 482 -0.44 -20.44 18.42
N SER A 483 -0.06 -20.98 17.25
CA SER A 483 0.42 -22.36 17.13
C SER A 483 1.78 -22.62 17.81
N ILE A 484 2.69 -21.65 17.78
CA ILE A 484 4.00 -21.75 18.45
C ILE A 484 3.82 -21.67 19.96
N ASN A 485 2.99 -20.75 20.45
CA ASN A 485 2.72 -20.58 21.87
C ASN A 485 2.00 -21.80 22.48
N SER A 486 1.08 -22.44 21.74
CA SER A 486 0.45 -23.69 22.18
C SER A 486 1.43 -24.87 22.22
N THR A 487 2.43 -24.92 21.32
CA THR A 487 3.46 -25.97 21.29
C THR A 487 4.49 -25.82 22.42
N ILE A 488 4.86 -24.58 22.78
CA ILE A 488 5.78 -24.29 23.89
C ILE A 488 5.17 -24.70 25.24
N ASN A 489 3.87 -24.48 25.43
CA ASN A 489 3.15 -24.88 26.64
C ASN A 489 3.05 -26.42 26.80
N ASN A 490 3.11 -27.18 25.70
CA ASN A 490 3.04 -28.65 25.73
C ASN A 490 4.40 -29.35 25.96
N ASN A 491 5.53 -28.64 25.83
CA ASN A 491 6.88 -29.23 25.95
C ASN A 491 7.55 -29.00 27.32
N SER A 492 6.84 -28.45 28.30
CA SER A 492 7.32 -28.27 29.67
C SER A 492 6.67 -29.27 30.63
N THR A 493 7.04 -30.56 30.52
CA THR A 493 6.69 -31.56 31.54
C THR A 493 7.81 -32.55 31.80
N GLU A 494 8.54 -32.35 32.91
CA GLU A 494 9.13 -33.33 33.84
C GLU A 494 9.58 -32.51 35.07
N THR A 495 9.37 -32.83 36.34
CA THR A 495 8.80 -33.95 37.09
C THR A 495 8.51 -33.40 38.50
N SER A 496 7.32 -33.58 39.06
CA SER A 496 7.13 -33.78 40.51
C SER A 496 5.70 -34.24 40.82
N THR A 497 5.59 -35.46 41.32
CA THR A 497 4.39 -36.05 41.94
C THR A 497 3.99 -35.28 43.21
N THR A 498 2.71 -34.97 43.43
CA THR A 498 1.72 -35.80 44.20
C THR A 498 0.37 -35.05 44.39
N GLN A 499 -0.71 -35.64 43.87
CA GLN A 499 -2.14 -35.58 44.28
C GLN A 499 -2.99 -34.28 44.23
N PRO A 500 -4.33 -34.43 44.03
CA PRO A 500 -5.12 -33.53 43.18
C PRO A 500 -5.96 -32.49 43.96
N SER A 501 -6.08 -31.29 43.40
CA SER A 501 -7.09 -30.31 43.81
C SER A 501 -7.64 -29.53 42.59
N LEU A 502 -8.85 -29.92 42.20
CA LEU A 502 -9.97 -29.15 41.63
C LEU A 502 -9.73 -27.78 40.95
N ASP A 503 -10.09 -27.76 39.66
CA ASP A 503 -10.62 -26.69 38.79
C ASP A 503 -9.87 -25.37 38.62
N GLU A 504 -9.18 -25.23 37.47
CA GLU A 504 -8.59 -23.97 36.98
C GLU A 504 -8.98 -23.62 35.53
N ASN A 505 -10.05 -24.20 34.96
CA ASN A 505 -10.55 -23.87 33.62
C ASN A 505 -12.08 -23.75 33.60
N VAL A 506 -12.64 -22.78 34.32
CA VAL A 506 -14.08 -22.50 34.25
C VAL A 506 -14.32 -21.53 33.08
N CYS A 507 -14.76 -22.08 31.95
CA CYS A 507 -15.26 -21.27 30.87
C CYS A 507 -16.71 -20.88 31.16
N TRP A 508 -16.90 -19.65 31.62
CA TRP A 508 -18.17 -19.13 32.10
C TRP A 508 -19.27 -19.13 31.03
N SER A 509 -18.92 -19.08 29.75
CA SER A 509 -19.87 -19.09 28.63
C SER A 509 -20.62 -20.41 28.45
N GLU A 510 -20.04 -21.54 28.91
CA GLU A 510 -20.70 -22.85 28.84
C GLU A 510 -21.99 -22.89 29.66
N ALA A 511 -22.01 -22.17 30.79
CA ALA A 511 -23.21 -22.03 31.62
C ALA A 511 -24.33 -21.25 30.91
N LEU A 512 -23.99 -20.46 29.90
CA LEU A 512 -24.92 -19.67 29.07
C LEU A 512 -25.29 -20.39 27.77
N GLY A 513 -24.79 -21.61 27.55
CA GLY A 513 -25.06 -22.42 26.35
C GLY A 513 -24.14 -22.13 25.16
N TYR A 514 -23.07 -21.37 25.37
CA TYR A 514 -22.06 -21.05 24.36
C TYR A 514 -20.77 -21.81 24.63
N LYS A 515 -20.00 -22.11 23.58
CA LYS A 515 -18.74 -22.85 23.75
C LYS A 515 -17.68 -21.97 24.42
N CYS A 516 -16.65 -22.60 24.96
CA CYS A 516 -15.41 -21.88 25.24
C CYS A 516 -14.67 -21.60 23.94
N CYS A 517 -14.00 -20.44 23.84
CA CYS A 517 -13.16 -20.18 22.68
C CYS A 517 -12.00 -21.18 22.66
N SER A 518 -11.84 -21.87 21.54
CA SER A 518 -10.80 -22.87 21.36
C SER A 518 -9.40 -22.25 21.39
N SER A 519 -9.27 -20.97 21.03
CA SER A 519 -8.03 -20.20 21.18
C SER A 519 -7.76 -19.68 22.61
N GLY A 520 -8.67 -19.91 23.57
CA GLY A 520 -8.50 -19.52 24.97
C GLY A 520 -8.16 -18.03 25.11
N CYS A 521 -7.09 -17.70 25.84
CA CYS A 521 -6.64 -16.32 26.01
C CYS A 521 -6.04 -15.66 24.78
N ASN A 522 -5.79 -16.41 23.70
CA ASN A 522 -5.34 -15.83 22.44
C ASN A 522 -6.51 -15.40 21.54
N SER A 523 -7.74 -15.69 21.93
CA SER A 523 -8.92 -15.29 21.16
C SER A 523 -9.04 -13.77 21.13
N ILE A 524 -9.30 -13.20 19.94
CA ILE A 524 -9.54 -11.77 19.78
C ILE A 524 -10.85 -11.43 20.51
N VAL A 525 -10.79 -10.48 21.43
CA VAL A 525 -11.98 -9.98 22.11
C VAL A 525 -12.75 -9.12 21.12
N ILE A 526 -13.90 -9.61 20.64
CA ILE A 526 -14.78 -8.86 19.72
C ILE A 526 -15.90 -8.14 20.46
N PHE A 527 -16.22 -8.57 21.68
CA PHE A 527 -17.30 -8.03 22.50
C PHE A 527 -17.10 -8.38 23.97
N THR A 528 -17.47 -7.50 24.91
CA THR A 528 -17.42 -7.77 26.36
C THR A 528 -18.72 -7.32 27.01
N ASP A 529 -19.31 -8.17 27.85
CA ASP A 529 -20.54 -7.88 28.61
C ASP A 529 -20.35 -8.11 30.12
N GLU A 530 -21.46 -8.14 30.87
CA GLU A 530 -21.46 -8.40 32.32
C GLU A 530 -21.00 -9.82 32.71
N ASN A 531 -20.97 -10.75 31.75
CA ASN A 531 -20.58 -12.15 31.98
C ASN A 531 -19.09 -12.37 31.66
N GLY A 532 -18.56 -11.67 30.65
CA GLY A 532 -17.14 -11.69 30.32
C GLY A 532 -16.83 -11.28 28.88
N SER A 533 -15.63 -11.60 28.41
CA SER A 533 -15.18 -11.29 27.05
C SER A 533 -15.51 -12.41 26.06
N TRP A 534 -16.04 -12.05 24.92
CA TRP A 534 -16.52 -12.96 23.88
C TRP A 534 -15.64 -12.88 22.63
N SER A 535 -15.56 -14.00 21.91
CA SER A 535 -15.06 -14.09 20.54
C SER A 535 -16.06 -14.84 19.64
N ALA A 536 -15.73 -14.97 18.36
CA ALA A 536 -16.51 -15.74 17.41
C ALA A 536 -15.60 -16.69 16.62
N GLU A 537 -15.94 -17.97 16.66
CA GLU A 537 -15.23 -19.04 15.95
C GLU A 537 -16.24 -19.80 15.07
N ASN A 538 -15.95 -19.95 13.77
CA ASN A 538 -16.84 -20.62 12.81
C ASN A 538 -18.28 -20.07 12.78
N ASN A 539 -18.44 -18.75 12.87
CA ASN A 539 -19.73 -18.05 12.97
C ASN A 539 -20.56 -18.41 14.23
N GLU A 540 -19.95 -19.00 15.26
CA GLU A 540 -20.57 -19.25 16.55
C GLU A 540 -19.88 -18.44 17.66
N TRP A 541 -20.67 -17.88 18.57
CA TRP A 541 -20.15 -17.17 19.75
C TRP A 541 -19.46 -18.12 20.72
N CYS A 542 -18.32 -17.70 21.23
CA CYS A 542 -17.59 -18.40 22.27
C CYS A 542 -17.13 -17.44 23.37
N GLY A 543 -17.02 -17.92 24.60
CA GLY A 543 -16.51 -17.14 25.73
C GLY A 543 -15.01 -17.33 25.92
N ILE A 544 -14.32 -16.23 26.18
CA ILE A 544 -12.90 -16.19 26.50
C ILE A 544 -12.74 -16.45 28.01
N PRO A 545 -11.82 -17.35 28.44
CA PRO A 545 -11.65 -17.66 29.85
C PRO A 545 -11.41 -16.41 30.72
N ALA A 546 -12.03 -16.35 31.90
CA ALA A 546 -11.87 -15.22 32.82
C ALA A 546 -10.45 -15.13 33.44
N SER A 547 -9.64 -16.17 33.27
CA SER A 547 -8.24 -16.24 33.73
C SER A 547 -7.25 -15.52 32.81
N CYS A 548 -7.71 -14.99 31.67
CA CYS A 548 -6.85 -14.31 30.71
C CYS A 548 -6.44 -12.92 31.21
N ASP A 549 -5.15 -12.75 31.49
CA ASP A 549 -4.55 -11.49 31.92
C ASP A 549 -3.80 -10.82 30.78
N TYR A 550 -4.34 -9.70 30.31
CA TYR A 550 -3.73 -8.86 29.27
C TYR A 550 -2.96 -7.67 29.86
N SER A 551 -2.79 -7.59 31.19
CA SER A 551 -2.19 -6.42 31.84
C SER A 551 -0.74 -6.15 31.43
N GLU A 552 0.03 -7.18 31.07
CA GLU A 552 1.42 -7.00 30.63
C GLU A 552 1.52 -6.40 29.22
N CYS A 553 0.59 -6.74 28.33
CA CYS A 553 0.50 -6.21 26.98
C CYS A 553 -0.98 -6.12 26.57
N PRO A 554 -1.62 -4.98 26.88
CA PRO A 554 -3.06 -4.80 26.70
C PRO A 554 -3.57 -5.11 25.29
N GLY A 555 -2.75 -4.88 24.26
CA GLY A 555 -3.11 -5.14 22.87
C GLY A 555 -3.14 -6.60 22.42
N LEU A 556 -2.68 -7.54 23.26
CA LEU A 556 -2.83 -8.97 22.99
C LEU A 556 -4.30 -9.37 22.86
N LYS A 557 -5.20 -8.69 23.59
CA LYS A 557 -6.65 -8.90 23.51
C LYS A 557 -7.24 -8.58 22.13
N LEU A 558 -6.52 -7.77 21.34
CA LEU A 558 -6.90 -7.34 20.00
C LEU A 558 -6.12 -8.07 18.89
N GLY A 559 -5.32 -9.08 19.25
CA GLY A 559 -4.49 -9.84 18.31
C GLY A 559 -3.10 -9.25 18.02
N TYR A 560 -2.68 -8.18 18.70
CA TYR A 560 -1.36 -7.58 18.48
C TYR A 560 -0.32 -8.11 19.46
N LYS A 561 0.91 -8.33 18.98
CA LYS A 561 2.02 -8.83 19.80
C LYS A 561 2.48 -7.81 20.83
N CYS A 562 3.12 -8.25 21.90
CA CYS A 562 3.95 -7.35 22.70
C CYS A 562 5.11 -6.80 21.86
N CYS A 563 5.38 -5.49 21.92
CA CYS A 563 6.62 -4.95 21.41
C CYS A 563 7.80 -5.48 22.25
N LYS A 564 8.91 -5.75 21.56
CA LYS A 564 10.21 -6.06 22.16
C LYS A 564 10.90 -4.80 22.65
N ASP A 565 10.76 -3.72 21.89
CA ASP A 565 11.30 -2.40 22.22
C ASP A 565 10.24 -1.53 22.88
N CYS A 566 10.66 -0.63 23.76
CA CYS A 566 9.79 0.33 24.45
C CYS A 566 9.56 1.63 23.64
N VAL A 567 9.64 1.57 22.30
CA VAL A 567 9.42 2.74 21.46
C VAL A 567 7.92 2.92 21.22
N VAL A 568 7.32 3.83 21.98
CA VAL A 568 5.91 4.20 21.80
C VAL A 568 5.75 4.97 20.50
N PHE A 569 4.92 4.43 19.61
CA PHE A 569 4.46 5.03 18.38
C PHE A 569 3.08 5.68 18.54
N SER A 570 2.19 5.06 19.33
CA SER A 570 0.83 5.54 19.59
C SER A 570 0.33 5.11 20.99
N GLU A 571 -0.72 5.75 21.50
CA GLU A 571 -1.42 5.40 22.73
C GLU A 571 -2.93 5.56 22.53
N ASP A 572 -3.72 4.57 22.92
CA ASP A 572 -5.18 4.63 22.91
C ASP A 572 -5.80 3.96 24.16
N ASP A 573 -7.13 3.84 24.20
CA ASP A 573 -7.89 3.21 25.30
C ASP A 573 -7.50 1.74 25.54
N ASP A 574 -6.88 1.10 24.54
CA ASP A 574 -6.43 -0.28 24.58
C ASP A 574 -4.96 -0.43 24.95
N GLY A 575 -4.19 0.66 25.10
CA GLY A 575 -2.85 0.68 25.70
C GLY A 575 -1.82 1.51 24.94
N LEU A 576 -0.55 1.29 25.25
CA LEU A 576 0.57 1.86 24.50
C LEU A 576 0.90 0.94 23.31
N TRP A 577 1.34 1.53 22.20
CA TRP A 577 1.55 0.84 20.93
C TRP A 577 2.86 1.25 20.29
N GLY A 578 3.54 0.31 19.64
CA GLY A 578 4.75 0.49 18.86
C GLY A 578 4.61 -0.15 17.48
N ILE A 579 5.61 0.05 16.64
CA ILE A 579 5.68 -0.59 15.32
C ILE A 579 7.00 -1.35 15.22
N GLU A 580 6.92 -2.67 15.01
CA GLU A 580 8.07 -3.53 14.79
C GLU A 580 7.92 -4.34 13.52
N ASN A 581 8.93 -4.30 12.64
CA ASN A 581 8.91 -4.99 11.34
C ASN A 581 7.69 -4.64 10.47
N ASN A 582 7.14 -3.43 10.60
CA ASN A 582 5.92 -2.93 9.96
C ASN A 582 4.61 -3.59 10.44
N TYR A 583 4.63 -4.16 11.64
CA TYR A 583 3.43 -4.63 12.31
C TYR A 583 3.24 -3.83 13.59
N TRP A 584 1.99 -3.47 13.86
CA TRP A 584 1.60 -2.90 15.14
C TRP A 584 1.83 -3.92 16.26
N CYS A 585 2.37 -3.44 17.37
CA CYS A 585 2.60 -4.22 18.58
C CYS A 585 2.20 -3.40 19.80
N SER A 586 1.73 -4.05 20.87
CA SER A 586 1.40 -3.45 22.15
C SER A 586 2.63 -3.28 23.02
N ILE A 587 2.91 -2.05 23.43
CA ILE A 587 4.00 -1.72 24.35
C ILE A 587 3.58 -2.12 25.78
N LYS A 588 4.51 -2.73 26.50
CA LYS A 588 4.29 -3.12 27.90
C LYS A 588 4.05 -1.87 28.75
N PRO A 589 3.05 -1.84 29.65
CA PRO A 589 2.87 -0.70 30.56
C PRO A 589 4.09 -0.40 31.43
N THR A 590 4.94 -1.40 31.68
CA THR A 590 6.23 -1.25 32.38
C THR A 590 7.30 -0.48 31.59
N CYS A 591 7.11 -0.27 30.29
CA CYS A 591 7.95 0.60 29.47
C CYS A 591 7.77 2.08 29.79
N ASN A 592 6.74 2.44 30.57
CA ASN A 592 6.42 3.82 30.96
C ASN A 592 6.98 4.15 32.36
N LEU A 593 8.31 4.08 32.51
CA LEU A 593 9.05 4.42 33.75
C LEU A 593 10.01 5.59 33.57
#